data_AF-A0A9D5A664-F1
#
_entry.id   AF-A0A9D5A664-F1
#
_cell.length_a   1.000
_cell.length_b   1.000
_cell.length_c   1.000
_cell.angle_alpha   90.00
_cell.angle_beta   90.00
_cell.angle_gamma   90.00
#
_symmetry.space_group_name_H-M   'P 1'
#
loop_
_entity.id
_entity.type
_entity.pdbx_description
1 polymer ?
#
loop_
_entity_poly.entity_id
_entity_poly.type
_entity_poly.pdbx_seq_one_letter_code
_entity_poly.pdbx_strand_id
1 'polypeptide(L)'
;DRKTCYALNVTYPTTEQQLRLAVSYVVQNNLKAKIVTKFSHTIPALSCPQQNTNNNHAFFISTEKYDSGIEIDAENLAVTVDSGVRLRELIDEVEKNGFSLVAAPYWEGVTIGGVISTGAHGSSWWGKGGAFHEQVLEITVVVPASKSEGYAKILKLDSHHPLFNAAKVSLGVLGAISKVKLSIEHRFKRSVTFNFTDDNDIENVYMDHANKYEFADITWYPSRHTAVYRYDFRASLNASGAGV
;
A
#
# COMPACT_ATOMS: atom_id res chain seq x y z
N ASP A 1 3.77 17.16 -8.84
CA ASP A 1 4.23 18.57 -8.79
C ASP A 1 3.42 19.43 -7.80
N ARG A 2 2.60 18.83 -6.92
CA ARG A 2 1.76 19.51 -5.92
C ARG A 2 0.82 20.59 -6.51
N LYS A 3 0.56 20.57 -7.82
CA LYS A 3 -0.40 21.46 -8.44
C LYS A 3 -1.83 20.99 -8.17
N THR A 4 -2.77 21.93 -8.15
CA THR A 4 -4.20 21.62 -8.06
C THR A 4 -4.62 20.78 -9.25
N CYS A 5 -5.23 19.63 -8.97
CA CYS A 5 -5.83 18.77 -9.98
C CYS A 5 -7.33 19.00 -10.06
N TYR A 6 -7.86 19.15 -11.28
CA TYR A 6 -9.30 19.31 -11.51
C TYR A 6 -9.87 18.07 -12.19
N ALA A 7 -10.93 17.51 -11.62
CA ALA A 7 -11.68 16.39 -12.16
C ALA A 7 -12.91 16.88 -12.92
N LEU A 8 -13.36 16.10 -13.91
CA LEU A 8 -14.62 16.37 -14.61
C LEU A 8 -15.80 16.19 -13.65
N ASN A 9 -15.75 15.10 -12.90
CA ASN A 9 -16.69 14.72 -11.86
C ASN A 9 -16.02 13.66 -10.97
N VAL A 10 -16.60 13.40 -9.81
CA VAL A 10 -16.15 12.37 -8.86
C VAL A 10 -17.31 11.52 -8.38
N THR A 11 -17.07 10.21 -8.23
CA THR A 11 -17.99 9.29 -7.56
C THR A 11 -17.32 8.66 -6.35
N TYR A 12 -18.14 8.26 -5.37
CA TYR A 12 -17.71 7.72 -4.08
C TYR A 12 -18.44 6.40 -3.81
N PRO A 13 -18.03 5.29 -4.46
CA PRO A 13 -18.58 3.98 -4.18
C PRO A 13 -18.40 3.62 -2.70
N THR A 14 -19.38 2.91 -2.15
CA THR A 14 -19.33 2.32 -0.80
C THR A 14 -19.31 0.79 -0.82
N THR A 15 -19.46 0.19 -2.01
CA THR A 15 -19.44 -1.27 -2.20
C THR A 15 -18.67 -1.64 -3.46
N GLU A 16 -18.19 -2.89 -3.54
CA GLU A 16 -17.52 -3.41 -4.73
C GLU A 16 -18.41 -3.31 -5.99
N GLN A 17 -19.72 -3.56 -5.85
CA GLN A 17 -20.63 -3.44 -6.97
C GLN A 17 -20.78 -2.00 -7.44
N GLN A 18 -20.80 -1.01 -6.54
CA GLN A 18 -20.79 0.40 -6.93
C GLN A 18 -19.45 0.80 -7.57
N LEU A 19 -18.32 0.28 -7.08
CA LEU A 19 -17.02 0.47 -7.70
C LEU A 19 -17.00 -0.09 -9.14
N ARG A 20 -17.55 -1.29 -9.34
CA ARG A 20 -17.72 -1.91 -10.66
C ARG A 20 -18.60 -1.08 -11.58
N LEU A 21 -19.74 -0.59 -11.08
CA LEU A 21 -20.65 0.27 -11.84
C LEU A 21 -20.01 1.61 -12.21
N ALA A 22 -19.17 2.19 -11.34
CA ALA A 22 -18.41 3.40 -11.65
C ALA A 22 -17.43 3.17 -12.81
N VAL A 23 -16.68 2.06 -12.82
CA VAL A 23 -15.80 1.70 -13.95
C VAL A 23 -16.63 1.43 -15.21
N SER A 24 -17.76 0.73 -15.10
CA SER A 24 -18.68 0.48 -16.21
C SER A 24 -19.16 1.78 -16.85
N TYR A 25 -19.59 2.76 -16.04
CA TYR A 25 -20.01 4.09 -16.51
C TYR A 25 -18.89 4.81 -17.28
N VAL A 26 -17.67 4.79 -16.77
CA VAL A 26 -16.50 5.40 -17.43
C VAL A 26 -16.28 4.77 -18.81
N VAL A 27 -16.32 3.44 -18.91
CA VAL A 27 -16.10 2.70 -20.16
C VAL A 27 -17.24 2.96 -21.15
N GLN A 28 -18.50 2.94 -20.70
CA GLN A 28 -19.69 3.22 -21.51
C GLN A 28 -19.63 4.59 -22.19
N ASN A 29 -19.11 5.58 -21.48
CA ASN A 29 -19.05 6.98 -21.94
C ASN A 29 -17.69 7.36 -22.53
N ASN A 30 -16.79 6.38 -22.76
CA ASN A 30 -15.44 6.60 -23.30
C ASN A 30 -14.64 7.68 -22.53
N LEU A 31 -14.79 7.71 -21.21
CA LEU A 31 -14.12 8.68 -20.35
C LEU A 31 -12.74 8.16 -19.92
N LYS A 32 -11.80 9.08 -19.67
CA LYS A 32 -10.58 8.78 -18.91
C LYS A 32 -10.92 8.88 -17.44
N ALA A 33 -10.52 7.88 -16.65
CA ALA A 33 -10.72 7.91 -15.21
C ALA A 33 -9.45 7.61 -14.43
N LYS A 34 -9.42 8.11 -13.20
CA LYS A 34 -8.46 7.70 -12.18
C LYS A 34 -9.11 7.32 -10.88
N ILE A 35 -8.51 6.31 -10.26
CA ILE A 35 -8.81 5.92 -8.90
C ILE A 35 -8.01 6.86 -8.01
N VAL A 36 -8.72 7.54 -7.13
CA VAL A 36 -8.14 8.45 -6.15
C VAL A 36 -8.48 7.98 -4.76
N THR A 37 -7.60 8.32 -3.83
CA THR A 37 -7.76 7.98 -2.42
C THR A 37 -8.04 9.25 -1.65
N LYS A 38 -8.50 9.14 -0.41
CA LYS A 38 -8.78 10.29 0.47
C LYS A 38 -7.65 11.33 0.48
N PHE A 39 -6.39 10.87 0.45
CA PHE A 39 -5.22 11.75 0.57
C PHE A 39 -4.43 11.91 -0.73
N SER A 40 -4.51 10.97 -1.68
CA SER A 40 -3.78 11.00 -2.95
C SER A 40 -2.30 11.41 -2.79
N HIS A 41 -1.63 10.87 -1.77
CA HIS A 41 -0.32 11.32 -1.27
C HIS A 41 0.88 11.09 -2.21
N THR A 42 0.68 10.37 -3.32
CA THR A 42 1.75 10.10 -4.29
C THR A 42 2.34 11.39 -4.86
N ILE A 43 3.68 11.50 -4.90
CA ILE A 43 4.38 12.64 -5.51
C ILE A 43 4.34 12.57 -7.06
N PRO A 44 4.57 11.41 -7.69
CA PRO A 44 4.30 11.22 -9.11
C PRO A 44 2.87 11.59 -9.47
N ALA A 45 2.68 12.18 -10.65
CA ALA A 45 1.38 12.62 -11.18
C ALA A 45 0.45 11.46 -11.62
N LEU A 46 0.45 10.35 -10.86
CA LEU A 46 -0.36 9.16 -11.14
C LEU A 46 -1.84 9.38 -10.85
N SER A 47 -2.15 10.05 -9.73
CA SER A 47 -3.52 10.39 -9.33
C SER A 47 -4.12 11.53 -10.15
N CYS A 48 -3.28 12.28 -10.88
CA CYS A 48 -3.68 13.39 -11.73
C CYS A 48 -2.92 13.35 -13.07
N PRO A 49 -3.32 12.49 -14.02
CA PRO A 49 -2.67 12.44 -15.32
C PRO A 49 -2.80 13.79 -16.04
N GLN A 50 -1.74 14.18 -16.75
CA GLN A 50 -1.55 15.52 -17.32
C GLN A 50 -2.75 16.02 -18.13
N GLN A 51 -3.12 17.27 -17.85
CA GLN A 51 -4.07 18.09 -18.61
C GLN A 51 -3.41 18.58 -19.91
N ASN A 52 -3.13 17.68 -20.86
CA ASN A 52 -2.69 18.13 -22.18
C ASN A 52 -3.90 18.65 -22.97
N THR A 53 -3.97 19.97 -23.05
CA THR A 53 -4.66 20.80 -24.06
C THR A 53 -6.16 20.53 -24.27
N ASN A 54 -6.98 21.50 -23.86
CA ASN A 54 -8.42 21.65 -24.10
C ASN A 54 -9.34 20.63 -23.36
N ASN A 55 -9.84 21.02 -22.19
CA ASN A 55 -11.04 20.48 -21.51
C ASN A 55 -11.12 18.98 -21.15
N ASN A 56 -10.07 18.18 -21.31
CA ASN A 56 -10.11 16.76 -20.94
C ASN A 56 -9.76 16.51 -19.47
N HIS A 57 -10.67 16.89 -18.56
CA HIS A 57 -10.58 16.50 -17.16
C HIS A 57 -10.89 15.01 -17.00
N ALA A 58 -10.11 14.31 -16.16
CA ALA A 58 -10.37 12.91 -15.85
C ALA A 58 -11.56 12.78 -14.89
N PHE A 59 -12.33 11.70 -15.04
CA PHE A 59 -13.36 11.29 -14.08
C PHE A 59 -12.69 10.61 -12.89
N PHE A 60 -13.05 10.99 -11.66
CA PHE A 60 -12.47 10.40 -10.47
C PHE A 60 -13.40 9.38 -9.84
N ILE A 61 -12.83 8.25 -9.44
CA ILE A 61 -13.49 7.24 -8.62
C ILE A 61 -12.74 7.22 -7.30
N SER A 62 -13.34 7.81 -6.27
CA SER A 62 -12.73 7.94 -4.95
C SER A 62 -13.05 6.72 -4.10
N THR A 63 -12.02 6.04 -3.59
CA THR A 63 -12.19 4.93 -2.63
C THR A 63 -12.38 5.41 -1.19
N GLU A 64 -12.50 6.73 -0.96
CA GLU A 64 -12.64 7.30 0.38
C GLU A 64 -13.81 6.73 1.19
N LYS A 65 -14.89 6.28 0.55
CA LYS A 65 -16.05 5.68 1.24
C LYS A 65 -16.13 4.16 1.07
N TYR A 66 -15.12 3.55 0.46
CA TYR A 66 -14.98 2.11 0.27
C TYR A 66 -13.83 1.61 1.17
N ASP A 67 -14.03 1.80 2.47
CA ASP A 67 -13.00 1.75 3.50
C ASP A 67 -13.47 1.01 4.77
N SER A 68 -14.49 0.16 4.66
CA SER A 68 -15.11 -0.50 5.83
C SER A 68 -14.80 -1.99 5.96
N GLY A 69 -14.45 -2.67 4.87
CA GLY A 69 -14.16 -4.10 4.89
C GLY A 69 -12.77 -4.42 5.41
N ILE A 70 -12.69 -5.05 6.59
CA ILE A 70 -11.51 -5.74 7.12
C ILE A 70 -11.98 -7.09 7.67
N GLU A 71 -11.54 -8.19 7.06
CA GLU A 71 -11.94 -9.55 7.43
C GLU A 71 -10.70 -10.39 7.74
N ILE A 72 -10.56 -10.82 9.00
CA ILE A 72 -9.41 -11.60 9.48
C ILE A 72 -9.73 -13.09 9.43
N ASP A 73 -8.87 -13.83 8.73
CA ASP A 73 -8.82 -15.28 8.68
C ASP A 73 -7.67 -15.78 9.55
N ALA A 74 -7.98 -15.96 10.83
CA ALA A 74 -7.01 -16.33 11.86
C ALA A 74 -6.39 -17.72 11.63
N GLU A 75 -7.14 -18.64 11.03
CA GLU A 75 -6.68 -20.00 10.75
C GLU A 75 -5.57 -20.00 9.69
N ASN A 76 -5.73 -19.18 8.64
CA ASN A 76 -4.78 -19.10 7.53
C ASN A 76 -3.78 -17.94 7.66
N LEU A 77 -3.77 -17.23 8.80
CA LEU A 77 -2.94 -16.05 9.03
C LEU A 77 -3.05 -15.04 7.87
N ALA A 78 -4.29 -14.69 7.52
CA ALA A 78 -4.56 -13.75 6.43
C ALA A 78 -5.61 -12.70 6.82
N VAL A 79 -5.57 -11.56 6.13
CA VAL A 79 -6.60 -10.52 6.23
C VAL A 79 -7.02 -10.07 4.84
N THR A 80 -8.33 -9.99 4.60
CA THR A 80 -8.89 -9.41 3.36
C THR A 80 -9.41 -8.01 3.67
N VAL A 81 -8.99 -7.04 2.87
CA VAL A 81 -9.22 -5.62 3.16
C VAL A 81 -9.65 -4.84 1.91
N ASP A 82 -10.61 -3.92 2.07
CA ASP A 82 -11.03 -3.00 1.00
C ASP A 82 -9.90 -2.00 0.69
N SER A 83 -9.77 -1.63 -0.59
CA SER A 83 -8.65 -0.80 -1.06
C SER A 83 -8.64 0.64 -0.52
N GLY A 84 -9.78 1.14 -0.02
CA GLY A 84 -9.92 2.45 0.59
C GLY A 84 -9.49 2.51 2.06
N VAL A 85 -9.40 1.36 2.76
CA VAL A 85 -8.99 1.27 4.16
C VAL A 85 -7.60 1.91 4.33
N ARG A 86 -7.43 2.71 5.39
CA ARG A 86 -6.13 3.30 5.71
C ARG A 86 -5.23 2.27 6.37
N LEU A 87 -3.94 2.34 6.09
CA LEU A 87 -2.97 1.40 6.65
C LEU A 87 -2.97 1.43 8.19
N ARG A 88 -3.13 2.61 8.81
CA ARG A 88 -3.33 2.72 10.27
C ARG A 88 -4.51 1.88 10.77
N GLU A 89 -5.66 1.98 10.11
CA GLU A 89 -6.88 1.27 10.52
C GLU A 89 -6.70 -0.25 10.38
N LEU A 90 -6.02 -0.71 9.32
CA LEU A 90 -5.65 -2.11 9.17
C LEU A 90 -4.71 -2.57 10.29
N ILE A 91 -3.66 -1.80 10.60
CA ILE A 91 -2.70 -2.11 11.68
C ILE A 91 -3.44 -2.25 13.02
N ASP A 92 -4.29 -1.28 13.35
CA ASP A 92 -5.01 -1.27 14.62
C ASP A 92 -5.95 -2.49 14.75
N GLU A 93 -6.65 -2.86 13.67
CA GLU A 93 -7.56 -4.01 13.70
C GLU A 93 -6.82 -5.35 13.77
N VAL A 94 -5.70 -5.54 13.06
CA VAL A 94 -4.94 -6.80 13.16
C VAL A 94 -4.27 -6.94 14.53
N GLU A 95 -3.72 -5.87 15.10
CA GLU A 95 -3.08 -5.85 16.42
C GLU A 95 -4.07 -6.16 17.54
N LYS A 96 -5.28 -5.58 17.46
CA LYS A 96 -6.38 -5.86 18.38
C LYS A 96 -6.77 -7.34 18.39
N ASN A 97 -6.62 -8.03 17.26
CA ASN A 97 -6.94 -9.45 17.12
C ASN A 97 -5.72 -10.38 17.33
N GLY A 98 -4.58 -9.85 17.82
CA GLY A 98 -3.43 -10.67 18.17
C GLY A 98 -2.53 -11.03 16.98
N PHE A 99 -2.54 -10.20 15.94
CA PHE A 99 -1.69 -10.34 14.76
C PHE A 99 -0.90 -9.06 14.46
N SER A 100 0.10 -9.15 13.59
CA SER A 100 0.90 -8.03 13.12
C SER A 100 1.09 -8.10 11.60
N LEU A 101 1.21 -6.94 10.97
CA LEU A 101 1.82 -6.83 9.63
C LEU A 101 3.33 -6.89 9.78
N VAL A 102 4.02 -7.61 8.88
CA VAL A 102 5.47 -7.81 8.97
C VAL A 102 6.24 -6.52 8.64
N ALA A 103 5.82 -5.86 7.57
CA ALA A 103 6.43 -4.62 7.10
C ALA A 103 5.35 -3.60 6.75
N ALA A 104 5.67 -2.33 6.97
CA ALA A 104 4.87 -1.17 6.61
C ALA A 104 5.80 -0.01 6.24
N PRO A 105 5.38 0.91 5.34
CA PRO A 105 6.07 2.18 5.16
C PRO A 105 6.05 3.02 6.45
N TYR A 106 6.95 4.00 6.54
CA TYR A 106 7.04 4.90 7.71
C TYR A 106 5.80 5.75 7.97
N TRP A 107 5.03 6.04 6.93
CA TRP A 107 3.82 6.84 7.06
C TRP A 107 2.59 5.98 6.78
N GLU A 108 1.81 5.70 7.82
CA GLU A 108 0.63 4.82 7.71
C GLU A 108 -0.67 5.55 7.35
N GLY A 109 -0.58 6.83 6.95
CA GLY A 109 -1.70 7.60 6.41
C GLY A 109 -2.11 7.21 4.98
N VAL A 110 -1.40 6.27 4.34
CA VAL A 110 -1.73 5.74 3.01
C VAL A 110 -2.92 4.77 3.06
N THR A 111 -3.62 4.57 1.94
CA THR A 111 -4.65 3.51 1.82
C THR A 111 -4.05 2.21 1.27
N ILE A 112 -4.70 1.07 1.49
CA ILE A 112 -4.22 -0.24 1.03
C ILE A 112 -4.10 -0.30 -0.51
N GLY A 113 -5.05 0.24 -1.25
CA GLY A 113 -4.95 0.32 -2.71
C GLY A 113 -3.75 1.16 -3.16
N GLY A 114 -3.48 2.26 -2.45
CA GLY A 114 -2.37 3.16 -2.75
C GLY A 114 -1.00 2.55 -2.47
N VAL A 115 -0.80 2.02 -1.24
CA VAL A 115 0.47 1.42 -0.80
C VAL A 115 0.90 0.26 -1.71
N ILE A 116 -0.06 -0.56 -2.17
CA ILE A 116 0.20 -1.62 -3.16
C ILE A 116 0.50 -1.02 -4.53
N SER A 117 -0.37 -0.16 -5.05
CA SER A 117 -0.23 0.38 -6.42
C SER A 117 1.12 1.06 -6.67
N THR A 118 1.69 1.71 -5.65
CA THR A 118 2.96 2.46 -5.77
C THR A 118 4.19 1.68 -5.31
N GLY A 119 4.05 0.40 -4.94
CA GLY A 119 5.17 -0.41 -4.47
C GLY A 119 5.81 0.13 -3.19
N ALA A 120 5.02 0.71 -2.29
CA ALA A 120 5.54 1.25 -1.04
C ALA A 120 6.09 0.13 -0.14
N HIS A 121 7.08 0.47 0.67
CA HIS A 121 7.86 -0.50 1.44
C HIS A 121 8.33 0.10 2.77
N GLY A 122 8.57 -0.78 3.74
CA GLY A 122 9.41 -0.52 4.90
C GLY A 122 10.87 -0.83 4.59
N SER A 123 11.66 -1.09 5.63
CA SER A 123 13.06 -1.51 5.47
C SER A 123 13.24 -2.94 5.99
N SER A 124 13.82 -3.82 5.18
CA SER A 124 14.30 -5.15 5.57
C SER A 124 15.09 -5.78 4.43
N TRP A 125 16.14 -6.52 4.76
CA TRP A 125 16.85 -7.43 3.85
C TRP A 125 16.50 -8.90 4.06
N TRP A 126 15.65 -9.20 5.04
CA TRP A 126 15.29 -10.55 5.39
C TRP A 126 14.17 -11.06 4.49
N GLY A 127 14.20 -12.35 4.16
CA GLY A 127 13.16 -13.00 3.35
C GLY A 127 12.93 -12.30 2.00
N LYS A 128 11.72 -11.77 1.80
CA LYS A 128 11.32 -11.03 0.58
C LYS A 128 11.56 -9.51 0.68
N GLY A 129 12.18 -9.05 1.77
CA GLY A 129 12.45 -7.64 2.06
C GLY A 129 11.25 -6.89 2.64
N GLY A 130 11.38 -5.57 2.73
CA GLY A 130 10.39 -4.68 3.35
C GLY A 130 9.21 -4.27 2.46
N ALA A 131 9.12 -4.79 1.23
CA ALA A 131 8.11 -4.40 0.26
C ALA A 131 6.70 -4.82 0.70
N PHE A 132 5.77 -3.86 0.84
CA PHE A 132 4.43 -4.14 1.34
C PHE A 132 3.66 -5.09 0.40
N HIS A 133 3.88 -4.95 -0.91
CA HIS A 133 3.25 -5.80 -1.91
C HIS A 133 3.70 -7.28 -1.86
N GLU A 134 4.82 -7.60 -1.21
CA GLU A 134 5.26 -8.99 -1.06
C GLU A 134 4.44 -9.81 -0.06
N GLN A 135 3.63 -9.13 0.76
CA GLN A 135 2.67 -9.75 1.69
C GLN A 135 1.33 -10.09 1.00
N VAL A 136 1.14 -9.71 -0.26
CA VAL A 136 -0.12 -9.95 -0.98
C VAL A 136 -0.27 -11.41 -1.36
N LEU A 137 -1.40 -12.00 -0.98
CA LEU A 137 -1.83 -13.34 -1.34
C LEU A 137 -2.82 -13.33 -2.52
N GLU A 138 -3.70 -12.32 -2.59
CA GLU A 138 -4.70 -12.15 -3.65
C GLU A 138 -4.99 -10.66 -3.88
N ILE A 139 -5.22 -10.25 -5.13
CA ILE A 139 -5.74 -8.93 -5.50
C ILE A 139 -7.05 -9.11 -6.25
N THR A 140 -8.11 -8.48 -5.75
CA THR A 140 -9.36 -8.29 -6.52
C THR A 140 -9.31 -6.95 -7.23
N VAL A 141 -9.46 -6.95 -8.56
CA VAL A 141 -9.39 -5.75 -9.41
C VAL A 141 -10.62 -5.64 -10.31
N VAL A 142 -11.16 -4.44 -10.43
CA VAL A 142 -12.18 -4.10 -11.42
C VAL A 142 -11.48 -3.60 -12.69
N VAL A 143 -11.75 -4.27 -13.80
CA VAL A 143 -11.16 -3.94 -15.12
C VAL A 143 -12.24 -3.60 -16.14
N PRO A 144 -11.93 -2.78 -17.17
CA PRO A 144 -12.79 -2.61 -18.33
C PRO A 144 -13.12 -3.95 -18.99
N ALA A 145 -14.34 -4.07 -19.51
CA ALA A 145 -14.83 -5.27 -20.18
C ALA A 145 -15.72 -4.92 -21.38
N SER A 146 -16.13 -5.94 -22.14
CA SER A 146 -17.05 -5.76 -23.26
C SER A 146 -18.46 -5.33 -22.80
N LYS A 147 -19.29 -4.81 -23.73
CA LYS A 147 -20.71 -4.50 -23.45
C LYS A 147 -21.48 -5.71 -22.93
N SER A 148 -21.23 -6.90 -23.49
CA SER A 148 -21.85 -8.16 -23.06
C SER A 148 -21.46 -8.58 -21.63
N GLU A 149 -20.30 -8.13 -21.14
CA GLU A 149 -19.85 -8.32 -19.77
C GLU A 149 -20.24 -7.15 -18.85
N GLY A 150 -21.09 -6.24 -19.33
CA GLY A 150 -21.55 -5.08 -18.56
C GLY A 150 -20.51 -3.96 -18.45
N TYR A 151 -19.58 -3.86 -19.41
CA TYR A 151 -18.53 -2.83 -19.56
C TYR A 151 -17.43 -2.81 -18.50
N ALA A 152 -17.60 -3.53 -17.39
CA ALA A 152 -16.58 -3.74 -16.38
C ALA A 152 -16.81 -5.06 -15.65
N LYS A 153 -15.73 -5.79 -15.38
CA LYS A 153 -15.76 -7.06 -14.64
C LYS A 153 -14.75 -7.06 -13.50
N ILE A 154 -14.99 -7.93 -12.54
CA ILE A 154 -14.13 -8.15 -11.39
C ILE A 154 -13.26 -9.36 -11.67
N LEU A 155 -11.96 -9.24 -11.45
CA LEU A 155 -11.00 -10.34 -11.52
C LEU A 155 -10.38 -10.54 -10.14
N LYS A 156 -10.23 -11.80 -9.74
CA LYS A 156 -9.44 -12.20 -8.58
C LYS A 156 -8.12 -12.78 -9.08
N LEU A 157 -7.01 -12.24 -8.61
CA LEU A 157 -5.67 -12.55 -9.07
C LEU A 157 -4.88 -13.08 -7.87
N ASP A 158 -4.54 -14.36 -7.89
CA ASP A 158 -3.64 -15.01 -6.92
C ASP A 158 -2.29 -15.33 -7.58
N SER A 159 -1.40 -16.03 -6.88
CA SER A 159 -0.08 -16.42 -7.39
C SER A 159 -0.11 -17.26 -8.68
N HIS A 160 -1.24 -17.89 -9.03
CA HIS A 160 -1.38 -18.70 -10.23
C HIS A 160 -1.84 -17.87 -11.44
N HIS A 161 -2.34 -16.66 -11.23
CA HIS A 161 -2.80 -15.79 -12.31
C HIS A 161 -1.63 -15.02 -12.96
N PRO A 162 -1.47 -15.04 -14.30
CA PRO A 162 -0.32 -14.42 -14.98
C PRO A 162 -0.19 -12.91 -14.77
N LEU A 163 -1.31 -12.21 -14.49
CA LEU A 163 -1.34 -10.77 -14.21
C LEU A 163 -1.06 -10.39 -12.75
N PHE A 164 -0.86 -11.37 -11.84
CA PHE A 164 -0.76 -11.09 -10.42
C PHE A 164 0.40 -10.15 -10.07
N ASN A 165 1.60 -10.45 -10.57
CA ASN A 165 2.78 -9.62 -10.33
C ASN A 165 2.62 -8.21 -10.93
N ALA A 166 1.97 -8.09 -12.09
CA ALA A 166 1.66 -6.80 -12.68
C ALA A 166 0.67 -5.99 -11.82
N ALA A 167 -0.29 -6.65 -11.15
CA ALA A 167 -1.25 -6.01 -10.26
C ALA A 167 -0.63 -5.49 -8.96
N LYS A 168 0.37 -6.20 -8.41
CA LYS A 168 1.07 -5.86 -7.15
C LYS A 168 1.77 -4.51 -7.15
N VAL A 169 2.14 -3.96 -8.31
CA VAL A 169 2.69 -2.60 -8.49
C VAL A 169 2.16 -2.01 -9.80
N SER A 170 0.85 -1.82 -9.85
CA SER A 170 0.17 -1.43 -11.10
C SER A 170 0.22 0.06 -11.43
N LEU A 171 0.70 0.92 -10.52
CA LEU A 171 0.63 2.38 -10.62
C LEU A 171 -0.81 2.91 -10.91
N GLY A 172 -1.83 2.10 -10.61
CA GLY A 172 -3.23 2.39 -10.92
C GLY A 172 -3.56 2.43 -12.42
N VAL A 173 -2.85 1.68 -13.28
CA VAL A 173 -3.09 1.63 -14.73
C VAL A 173 -3.80 0.38 -15.21
N LEU A 174 -3.77 -0.72 -14.45
CA LEU A 174 -4.38 -1.99 -14.84
C LEU A 174 -5.89 -2.06 -14.57
N GLY A 175 -6.36 -1.33 -13.57
CA GLY A 175 -7.75 -1.33 -13.13
C GLY A 175 -7.89 -0.72 -11.75
N ALA A 176 -9.10 -0.76 -11.20
CA ALA A 176 -9.36 -0.33 -9.84
C ALA A 176 -9.16 -1.50 -8.87
N ILE A 177 -8.12 -1.44 -8.04
CA ILE A 177 -7.98 -2.42 -6.95
C ILE A 177 -9.20 -2.26 -6.04
N SER A 178 -9.96 -3.35 -5.87
CA SER A 178 -11.13 -3.42 -5.00
C SER A 178 -10.73 -3.93 -3.63
N LYS A 179 -10.15 -5.15 -3.57
CA LYS A 179 -9.77 -5.79 -2.32
C LYS A 179 -8.38 -6.38 -2.44
N VAL A 180 -7.71 -6.52 -1.31
CA VAL A 180 -6.40 -7.16 -1.20
C VAL A 180 -6.47 -8.17 -0.05
N LYS A 181 -6.02 -9.41 -0.30
CA LYS A 181 -5.75 -10.39 0.75
C LYS A 181 -4.27 -10.34 1.08
N LEU A 182 -3.92 -10.09 2.33
CA LEU A 182 -2.56 -9.97 2.85
C LEU A 182 -2.27 -11.11 3.81
N SER A 183 -1.03 -11.60 3.84
CA SER A 183 -0.52 -12.44 4.93
C SER A 183 -0.27 -11.58 6.16
N ILE A 184 -0.63 -12.09 7.33
CA ILE A 184 -0.32 -11.51 8.65
C ILE A 184 0.48 -12.54 9.46
N GLU A 185 1.07 -12.11 10.56
CA GLU A 185 1.76 -13.01 11.49
C GLU A 185 1.18 -12.88 12.89
N HIS A 186 1.45 -13.86 13.76
CA HIS A 186 1.14 -13.70 15.18
C HIS A 186 1.80 -12.45 15.74
N ARG A 187 1.08 -11.77 16.62
CA ARG A 187 1.51 -10.48 17.17
C ARG A 187 2.91 -10.54 17.76
N PHE A 188 3.72 -9.53 17.47
CA PHE A 188 5.06 -9.37 18.02
C PHE A 188 5.34 -7.92 18.42
N LYS A 189 6.28 -7.72 19.34
CA LYS A 189 6.81 -6.39 19.67
C LYS A 189 8.06 -6.10 18.84
N ARG A 190 8.42 -4.83 18.70
CA ARG A 190 9.71 -4.41 18.14
C ARG A 190 10.52 -3.67 19.19
N SER A 191 11.80 -4.01 19.29
CA SER A 191 12.77 -3.25 20.07
C SER A 191 13.50 -2.32 19.11
N VAL A 192 13.47 -1.02 19.40
CA VAL A 192 14.06 0.01 18.54
C VAL A 192 15.04 0.85 19.35
N THR A 193 16.30 0.84 18.93
CA THR A 193 17.35 1.69 19.49
C THR A 193 18.02 2.47 18.38
N PHE A 194 18.31 3.76 18.62
CA PHE A 194 19.07 4.60 17.69
C PHE A 194 20.48 4.82 18.23
N ASN A 195 21.48 4.58 17.39
CA ASN A 195 22.87 4.91 17.70
C ASN A 195 23.36 6.00 16.75
N PHE A 196 23.95 7.05 17.31
CA PHE A 196 24.50 8.17 16.56
C PHE A 196 26.02 7.98 16.48
N THR A 197 26.55 7.82 15.28
CA THR A 197 27.97 7.61 15.04
C THR A 197 28.49 8.61 14.01
N ASP A 198 29.81 8.70 13.90
CA ASP A 198 30.46 9.32 12.76
C ASP A 198 30.11 8.57 11.44
N ASP A 199 30.19 9.24 10.29
CA ASP A 199 29.78 8.72 8.97
C ASP A 199 30.93 8.13 8.12
N ASN A 200 32.16 8.08 8.61
CA ASN A 200 33.35 7.66 7.85
C ASN A 200 33.36 6.21 7.33
N ASP A 201 32.49 5.32 7.82
CA ASP A 201 32.55 3.88 7.52
C ASP A 201 31.23 3.28 7.01
N ILE A 202 30.24 4.13 6.68
CA ILE A 202 28.90 3.70 6.28
C ILE A 202 28.97 2.68 5.13
N GLU A 203 29.80 2.94 4.12
CA GLU A 203 29.92 2.11 2.93
C GLU A 203 30.44 0.69 3.21
N ASN A 204 31.14 0.49 4.32
CA ASN A 204 31.69 -0.82 4.69
C ASN A 204 30.77 -1.59 5.63
N VAL A 205 30.04 -0.90 6.52
CA VAL A 205 29.26 -1.57 7.59
C VAL A 205 27.76 -1.69 7.32
N TYR A 206 27.22 -1.00 6.30
CA TYR A 206 25.77 -1.01 6.04
C TYR A 206 25.22 -2.41 5.78
N MET A 207 25.98 -3.27 5.09
CA MET A 207 25.56 -4.64 4.77
C MET A 207 25.44 -5.49 6.03
N ASP A 208 26.41 -5.42 6.93
CA ASP A 208 26.39 -6.14 8.19
C ASP A 208 25.23 -5.67 9.07
N HIS A 209 24.98 -4.35 9.10
CA HIS A 209 23.83 -3.80 9.81
C HIS A 209 22.50 -4.33 9.25
N ALA A 210 22.33 -4.30 7.93
CA ALA A 210 21.11 -4.74 7.25
C ALA A 210 20.86 -6.25 7.37
N ASN A 211 21.92 -7.07 7.39
CA ASN A 211 21.81 -8.50 7.65
C ASN A 211 21.50 -8.81 9.12
N LYS A 212 22.01 -8.01 10.06
CA LYS A 212 21.87 -8.28 11.50
C LYS A 212 20.50 -7.91 12.07
N TYR A 213 19.87 -6.84 11.58
CA TYR A 213 18.60 -6.35 12.12
C TYR A 213 17.49 -6.45 11.07
N GLU A 214 16.41 -7.16 11.41
CA GLU A 214 15.30 -7.43 10.48
C GLU A 214 14.73 -6.16 9.86
N PHE A 215 14.65 -5.06 10.62
CA PHE A 215 14.11 -3.79 10.13
C PHE A 215 15.16 -2.66 10.13
N ALA A 216 16.42 -3.02 9.87
CA ALA A 216 17.57 -2.10 9.81
C ALA A 216 17.27 -0.84 8.98
N ASP A 217 17.73 0.31 9.44
CA ASP A 217 17.66 1.58 8.71
C ASP A 217 18.84 2.46 9.11
N ILE A 218 19.37 3.22 8.16
CA ILE A 218 20.45 4.15 8.40
C ILE A 218 20.02 5.51 7.85
N THR A 219 19.91 6.49 8.73
CA THR A 219 19.69 7.89 8.33
C THR A 219 21.01 8.63 8.34
N TRP A 220 21.43 9.15 7.19
CA TRP A 220 22.68 9.90 7.05
C TRP A 220 22.43 11.41 7.08
N TYR A 221 23.18 12.13 7.93
CA TYR A 221 23.21 13.59 8.01
C TYR A 221 24.59 14.11 7.57
N PRO A 222 24.84 14.30 6.26
CA PRO A 222 26.18 14.64 5.75
C PRO A 222 26.75 15.93 6.34
N SER A 223 25.92 16.96 6.54
CA SER A 223 26.36 18.25 7.10
C SER A 223 26.78 18.17 8.58
N ARG A 224 26.50 17.05 9.24
CA ARG A 224 26.85 16.79 10.64
C ARG A 224 27.93 15.72 10.78
N HIS A 225 28.42 15.17 9.67
CA HIS A 225 29.29 13.99 9.69
C HIS A 225 28.73 12.87 10.58
N THR A 226 27.42 12.61 10.47
CA THR A 226 26.70 11.73 11.40
C THR A 226 25.87 10.70 10.65
N ALA A 227 26.04 9.44 11.00
CA ALA A 227 25.17 8.32 10.64
C ALA A 227 24.32 7.93 11.84
N VAL A 228 23.02 7.73 11.64
CA VAL A 228 22.11 7.24 12.68
C VAL A 228 21.64 5.85 12.29
N TYR A 229 22.12 4.86 13.03
CA TYR A 229 21.77 3.46 12.84
C TYR A 229 20.54 3.10 13.69
N ARG A 230 19.52 2.52 13.07
CA ARG A 230 18.34 1.99 13.77
C ARG A 230 18.47 0.49 13.97
N TYR A 231 18.66 0.10 15.21
CA TYR A 231 18.75 -1.28 15.68
C TYR A 231 17.33 -1.75 15.95
N ASP A 232 16.77 -2.48 15.00
CA ASP A 232 15.33 -2.76 14.96
C ASP A 232 15.05 -4.23 14.68
N PHE A 233 14.51 -4.91 15.68
CA PHE A 233 14.31 -6.35 15.66
C PHE A 233 13.10 -6.74 16.50
N ARG A 234 12.58 -7.93 16.24
CA ARG A 234 11.46 -8.49 17.01
C ARG A 234 11.84 -8.75 18.46
N ALA A 235 10.92 -8.45 19.34
CA ALA A 235 11.00 -8.72 20.77
C ALA A 235 9.82 -9.57 21.22
N SER A 236 10.02 -10.33 22.30
CA SER A 236 8.94 -11.06 22.96
C SER A 236 7.83 -10.12 23.41
N LEU A 237 6.58 -10.58 23.39
CA LEU A 237 5.44 -9.84 23.96
C LEU A 237 5.63 -9.50 25.44
N ASN A 238 6.41 -10.31 26.17
CA ASN A 238 6.72 -10.09 27.58
C ASN A 238 7.87 -9.09 27.80
N ALA A 239 8.51 -8.60 26.74
CA ALA A 239 9.57 -7.60 26.86
C ALA A 239 9.02 -6.30 27.47
N SER A 240 9.71 -5.81 28.50
CA SER A 240 9.45 -4.50 29.11
C SER A 240 9.94 -3.37 28.20
N GLY A 241 9.18 -2.30 28.11
CA GLY A 241 9.56 -1.11 27.35
C GLY A 241 8.49 -0.02 27.44
N ALA A 242 8.79 1.14 26.85
CA ALA A 242 7.83 2.25 26.75
C ALA A 242 6.91 2.14 25.51
N GLY A 243 7.11 1.11 24.68
CA GLY A 243 6.23 0.81 23.54
C GLY A 243 4.90 0.20 23.98
N VAL A 244 3.85 0.47 23.20
CA VAL A 244 2.49 -0.05 23.41
C VAL A 244 2.38 -1.52 22.95
#